data_AF-A0A412XY05-F1
#
_entry.id   AF-A0A412XY05-F1
#
_cell.length_a   1.000
_cell.length_b   1.000
_cell.length_c   1.000
_cell.angle_alpha   90.00
_cell.angle_beta   90.00
_cell.angle_gamma   90.00
#
_symmetry.space_group_name_H-M   'P 1'
#
loop_
_entity.id
_entity.type
_entity.pdbx_description
1 polymer ?
#
loop_
_entity_poly.entity_id
_entity_poly.type
_entity_poly.pdbx_seq_one_letter_code
_entity_poly.pdbx_strand_id
1 'polypeptide(L)' 'MDKPKNRIKEVLEEKGIKQMWLADKLGKSFCTVNFYVYNRQQPSVDVLFQIANIL' A
#
# COMPACT_ATOMS: atom_id res chain seq x y z
N MET A 1 9.08 -20.78 6.49
CA MET A 1 7.68 -20.40 6.20
C MET A 1 7.69 -18.98 5.69
N ASP A 2 7.35 -18.76 4.42
CA ASP A 2 7.16 -17.42 3.88
C ASP A 2 5.99 -16.75 4.62
N LYS A 3 6.26 -15.59 5.22
CA LYS A 3 5.21 -14.78 5.84
C LYS A 3 4.29 -14.26 4.74
N PRO A 4 2.96 -14.24 4.95
CA PRO A 4 2.06 -13.59 4.01
C PRO A 4 2.46 -12.12 3.84
N LYS A 5 2.69 -11.72 2.58
CA LYS A 5 3.05 -10.35 2.18
C LYS A 5 1.87 -9.73 1.45
N ASN A 6 1.70 -8.43 1.60
CA ASN A 6 0.70 -7.69 0.82
C ASN A 6 1.21 -7.52 -0.63
N ARG A 7 0.27 -7.37 -1.57
CA ARG A 7 0.53 -7.24 -3.02
C ARG A 7 0.37 -5.80 -3.53
N ILE A 8 0.49 -4.80 -2.64
CA ILE A 8 0.20 -3.40 -2.98
C ILE A 8 1.11 -2.91 -4.11
N LYS A 9 2.39 -3.30 -4.09
CA LYS A 9 3.36 -2.92 -5.13
C LYS A 9 2.93 -3.37 -6.53
N GLU A 10 2.58 -4.65 -6.66
CA GLU A 10 2.16 -5.25 -7.92
C GLU A 10 0.92 -4.54 -8.46
N VAL A 11 -0.09 -4.30 -7.61
CA VAL A 11 -1.33 -3.62 -8.02
C VAL A 11 -1.08 -2.17 -8.44
N LEU A 12 -0.17 -1.46 -7.77
CA LEU A 12 0.21 -0.10 -8.17
C LEU A 12 0.91 -0.07 -9.53
N GLU A 13 1.80 -1.04 -9.80
CA GLU A 13 2.50 -1.18 -11.09
C GLU A 13 1.52 -1.56 -12.21
N GLU A 14 0.63 -2.53 -11.97
CA GLU A 14 -0.42 -2.96 -12.91
C GLU A 14 -1.35 -1.80 -13.32
N LYS A 15 -1.71 -0.92 -12.36
CA LYS A 15 -2.56 0.24 -12.62
C LYS A 15 -1.80 1.49 -13.09
N GLY A 16 -0.46 1.46 -13.09
CA GLY A 16 0.37 2.63 -13.41
C GLY A 16 0.22 3.81 -12.42
N ILE A 17 -0.17 3.52 -11.18
CA ILE A 17 -0.45 4.53 -10.15
C ILE A 17 0.80 4.81 -9.32
N LYS A 18 1.10 6.09 -9.10
CA LYS A 18 2.23 6.50 -8.26
C LYS A 18 1.90 6.33 -6.77
N GLN A 19 2.87 5.90 -5.98
CA GLN A 19 2.74 5.79 -4.51
C GLN A 19 2.34 7.12 -3.84
N MET A 20 2.80 8.26 -4.38
CA MET A 20 2.39 9.59 -3.90
C MET A 20 0.87 9.82 -4.00
N TRP A 21 0.23 9.28 -5.04
CA TRP A 21 -1.22 9.39 -5.21
C TRP A 21 -1.97 8.54 -4.16
N LEU A 22 -1.50 7.31 -3.91
CA LEU A 22 -2.06 6.47 -2.85
C LEU A 22 -1.88 7.10 -1.47
N ALA A 23 -0.74 7.75 -1.22
CA ALA A 23 -0.47 8.47 0.02
C ALA A 23 -1.43 9.64 0.26
N ASP A 24 -1.69 10.43 -0.78
CA ASP A 24 -2.68 11.51 -0.76
C ASP A 24 -4.09 10.98 -0.47
N LYS A 25 -4.51 9.90 -1.17
CA LYS A 25 -5.84 9.28 -0.95
C LYS A 25 -6.01 8.65 0.42
N LEU A 26 -4.96 8.10 1.01
CA LEU A 26 -4.98 7.56 2.37
C LEU A 26 -4.84 8.63 3.46
N GLY A 27 -4.52 9.88 3.10
CA GLY A 27 -4.15 10.91 4.07
C GLY A 27 -2.94 10.53 4.92
N LYS A 28 -2.00 9.75 4.36
CA LYS A 28 -0.80 9.26 5.04
C LYS A 28 0.45 9.83 4.40
N SER A 29 1.54 9.89 5.18
CA SER A 29 2.83 10.30 4.64
C SER A 29 3.31 9.31 3.56
N PHE A 30 4.03 9.84 2.57
CA PHE A 30 4.66 9.01 1.53
C PHE A 30 5.55 7.90 2.14
N CYS A 31 6.33 8.24 3.17
CA CYS A 31 7.19 7.27 3.86
C CYS A 31 6.40 6.09 4.44
N THR A 32 5.22 6.36 5.00
CA THR A 32 4.33 5.32 5.54
C THR A 32 3.84 4.38 4.44
N VAL A 33 3.35 4.92 3.33
CA VAL A 33 2.88 4.11 2.19
C VAL A 33 4.04 3.33 1.56
N ASN A 34 5.22 3.95 1.43
CA ASN A 34 6.43 3.30 0.95
C ASN A 34 6.80 2.07 1.81
N PHE A 35 6.66 2.15 3.13
CA PHE A 35 6.86 0.98 4.00
C PHE A 35 5.86 -0.15 3.75
N TYR A 36 4.59 0.18 3.46
CA TYR A 36 3.58 -0.81 3.13
C TYR A 36 3.88 -1.50 1.80
N VAL A 37 4.18 -0.72 0.76
CA VAL A 37 4.45 -1.18 -0.60
C VAL A 37 5.64 -2.13 -0.66
N TYR A 38 6.74 -1.79 0.02
CA TYR A 38 7.94 -2.64 0.09
C TYR A 38 7.88 -3.67 1.22
N ASN A 39 6.71 -3.85 1.86
CA ASN A 39 6.50 -4.81 2.95
C ASN A 39 7.50 -4.63 4.13
N ARG A 40 8.06 -3.44 4.33
CA ARG A 40 8.94 -3.11 5.48
C ARG A 40 8.14 -3.03 6.78
N GLN A 41 6.88 -2.62 6.66
CA GLN A 41 5.87 -2.67 7.73
C GLN A 41 4.55 -3.12 7.11
N GLN A 42 3.80 -3.97 7.81
CA GLN A 42 2.45 -4.29 7.37
C GLN A 42 1.47 -3.20 7.81
N PRO A 43 0.55 -2.76 6.93
CA PRO A 43 -0.60 -1.96 7.32
C PRO A 43 -1.52 -2.78 8.23
N SER A 44 -2.31 -2.09 9.07
CA SER A 44 -3.39 -2.74 9.81
C SER A 44 -4.47 -3.25 8.86
N VAL A 45 -5.33 -4.14 9.34
CA VAL A 45 -6.44 -4.68 8.57
C VAL A 45 -7.36 -3.57 8.04
N ASP A 46 -7.66 -2.56 8.86
CA ASP A 46 -8.47 -1.41 8.45
C ASP A 46 -7.82 -0.62 7.30
N VAL A 47 -6.50 -0.43 7.35
CA VAL A 47 -5.76 0.27 6.30
C VAL A 47 -5.69 -0.57 5.03
N LEU A 48 -5.57 -1.90 5.14
CA LEU A 48 -5.65 -2.79 3.98
C LEU A 48 -7.00 -2.68 3.26
N PHE A 49 -8.10 -2.62 4.01
CA PHE A 49 -9.43 -2.40 3.42
C PHE A 49 -9.55 -1.03 2.76
N GLN A 50 -9.02 0.03 3.38
CA GLN A 50 -8.98 1.36 2.75
C GLN A 50 -8.19 1.34 1.44
N ILE A 51 -7.02 0.68 1.43
CA ILE A 51 -6.20 0.54 0.22
C ILE A 51 -6.95 -0.25 -0.86
N ALA A 52 -7.63 -1.33 -0.49
CA ALA A 52 -8.42 -2.14 -1.43
C ALA A 52 -9.63 -1.40 -2.00
N ASN A 53 -10.20 -0.44 -1.26
CA ASN A 53 -11.28 0.41 -1.77
C ASN A 53 -10.76 1.53 -2.70
N ILE A 54 -9.50 1.94 -2.54
CA ILE A 54 -8.87 2.99 -3.34
C ILE A 54 -8.27 2.43 -4.65
N LEU A 55 -7.66 1.24 -4.58
CA LEU A 55 -7.01 0.57 -5.69
C LEU A 55 -7.96 -0.38 -6.40
#